data_AF-X1LPF3-F1
#
_entry.id   AF-X1LPF3-F1
#
_cell.length_a   1.000
_cell.length_b   1.000
_cell.length_c   1.000
_cell.angle_alpha   90.00
_cell.angle_beta   90.00
_cell.angle_gamma   90.00
#
_symmetry.space_group_name_H-M   'P 1'
#
loop_
_entity.id
_entity.type
_entity.pdbx_description
1 polymer ?
#
loop_
_entity_poly.entity_id
_entity_poly.type
_entity_poly.pdbx_seq_one_letter_code
_entity_poly.pdbx_strand_id
1 'polypeptide(L)'
;MWQGVSKLFKSGLSRLKATKKLALAASANGNNSIYLRFLALAILIPYFLFTSGFLFEVTGSELYGVYEAPSSWALSSYRLDMPVFNQKEVDAAFYLVERIDNEMPVYGDEHGRLLLLEHFHGQVQSIPASGEVPQDAYIFLRTWNIEKGEIMTTERRIQGWRLKHVDLATVPEMLNGHEIIYNNRGAQILAPRQ
;
A
#
# COMPACT_ATOMS: atom_id res chain seq x y z
N MET A 1 -33.28 40.16 -28.68
CA MET A 1 -33.98 39.15 -27.86
C MET A 1 -33.09 38.73 -26.70
N TRP A 2 -33.16 39.42 -25.55
CA TRP A 2 -32.48 39.06 -24.30
C TRP A 2 -33.38 39.51 -23.14
N GLN A 3 -34.39 38.71 -22.80
CA GLN A 3 -35.20 38.88 -21.60
C GLN A 3 -35.60 37.49 -21.11
N GLY A 4 -34.78 36.87 -20.25
CA GLY A 4 -35.06 35.50 -19.79
C GLY A 4 -34.33 34.98 -18.55
N VAL A 5 -33.43 35.75 -17.92
CA VAL A 5 -32.59 35.21 -16.81
C VAL A 5 -32.95 35.81 -15.43
N SER A 6 -33.81 36.83 -15.37
CA SER A 6 -34.08 37.57 -14.12
C SER A 6 -34.92 36.83 -13.06
N LYS A 7 -35.65 35.76 -13.40
CA LYS A 7 -36.61 35.14 -12.46
C LYS A 7 -36.05 34.01 -11.58
N LEU A 8 -34.88 33.45 -11.88
CA LEU A 8 -34.32 32.34 -11.10
C LEU A 8 -33.47 32.77 -9.89
N PHE A 9 -32.97 34.01 -9.87
CA PHE A 9 -32.15 34.49 -8.74
C PHE A 9 -32.96 34.94 -7.50
N LYS A 10 -34.26 35.26 -7.64
CA LYS A 10 -35.09 35.68 -6.51
C LYS A 10 -35.59 34.53 -5.64
N SER A 11 -35.61 33.28 -6.13
CA SER A 11 -36.04 32.11 -5.36
C SER A 11 -34.92 31.50 -4.49
N GLY A 12 -33.65 31.69 -4.87
CA GLY A 12 -32.50 31.24 -4.09
C GLY A 12 -32.25 32.09 -2.84
N LEU A 13 -32.40 33.42 -2.95
CA LEU A 13 -32.16 34.35 -1.83
C LEU A 13 -33.23 34.27 -0.74
N SER A 14 -34.48 33.97 -1.08
CA SER A 14 -35.55 33.80 -0.08
C SER A 14 -35.39 32.51 0.72
N ARG A 15 -34.93 31.43 0.07
CA ARG A 15 -34.60 30.17 0.75
C ARG A 15 -33.40 30.29 1.69
N LEU A 16 -32.37 31.06 1.32
CA LEU A 16 -31.22 31.35 2.19
C LEU A 16 -31.56 32.24 3.40
N LYS A 17 -32.53 33.15 3.28
CA LYS A 17 -33.03 33.93 4.42
C LYS A 17 -33.93 33.11 5.35
N ALA A 18 -34.70 32.17 4.81
CA ALA A 18 -35.52 31.25 5.60
C ALA A 18 -34.66 30.25 6.39
N THR A 19 -33.59 29.70 5.79
CA THR A 19 -32.67 28.79 6.48
C THR A 19 -31.84 29.50 7.56
N LYS A 20 -31.42 30.76 7.36
CA LYS A 20 -30.80 31.54 8.44
C LYS A 20 -31.75 31.81 9.61
N LYS A 21 -33.04 32.07 9.37
CA LYS A 21 -34.03 32.21 10.45
C LYS A 21 -34.32 30.89 11.17
N LEU A 22 -34.30 29.75 10.48
CA LEU A 22 -34.47 28.43 11.08
C LEU A 22 -33.22 27.98 11.87
N ALA A 23 -32.02 28.32 11.38
CA ALA A 23 -30.77 28.08 12.09
C ALA A 23 -30.59 28.99 13.32
N LEU A 24 -31.16 30.20 13.31
CA LEU A 24 -31.19 31.10 14.47
C LEU A 24 -32.34 30.80 15.46
N ALA A 25 -33.44 30.19 15.01
CA ALA A 25 -34.50 29.67 15.89
C ALA A 25 -34.13 28.33 16.55
N ALA A 26 -33.15 27.61 16.00
CA ALA A 26 -32.52 26.46 16.63
C ALA A 26 -31.41 26.86 17.64
N SER A 27 -31.36 28.13 18.04
CA SER A 27 -30.56 28.56 19.18
C SER A 27 -31.41 28.63 20.45
N ALA A 28 -30.91 27.95 21.48
CA ALA A 28 -31.26 28.11 22.89
C ALA A 28 -32.45 27.30 23.46
N ASN A 29 -32.38 25.97 23.33
CA ASN A 29 -32.23 25.18 24.56
C ASN A 29 -30.75 24.80 24.62
N GLY A 30 -29.94 25.58 25.34
CA GLY A 30 -28.48 25.45 25.40
C GLY A 30 -28.00 24.03 25.73
N ASN A 31 -28.83 23.26 26.42
CA ASN A 31 -28.54 21.89 26.79
C ASN A 31 -28.59 20.91 25.60
N ASN A 32 -29.54 21.06 24.66
CA ASN A 32 -29.72 20.10 23.56
C ASN A 32 -28.58 20.15 22.54
N SER A 33 -28.06 21.34 22.24
CA SER A 33 -26.89 21.47 21.37
C SER A 33 -25.63 20.86 22.01
N ILE A 34 -25.52 20.91 23.34
CA ILE A 34 -24.39 20.33 24.07
C ILE A 34 -24.48 18.80 24.01
N TYR A 35 -25.66 18.21 24.28
CA TYR A 35 -25.86 16.76 24.18
C TYR A 35 -25.62 16.22 22.77
N LEU A 36 -26.07 16.93 21.73
CA LEU A 36 -25.80 16.51 20.35
C LEU A 36 -24.32 16.58 19.98
N ARG A 37 -23.59 17.60 20.47
CA ARG A 37 -22.13 17.68 20.27
C ARG A 37 -21.40 16.55 20.97
N PHE A 38 -21.76 16.25 22.22
CA PHE A 38 -21.19 15.12 22.95
C PHE A 38 -21.51 13.79 22.28
N LEU A 39 -22.75 13.59 21.84
CA LEU A 39 -23.14 12.38 21.11
C LEU A 39 -22.37 12.24 19.80
N ALA A 40 -22.23 13.33 19.04
CA ALA A 40 -21.44 13.34 17.82
C ALA A 40 -19.98 12.99 18.09
N LEU A 41 -19.34 13.58 19.12
CA LEU A 41 -17.97 13.25 19.51
C LEU A 41 -17.85 11.80 20.00
N ALA A 42 -18.81 11.32 20.79
CA ALA A 42 -18.82 9.95 21.29
C ALA A 42 -18.94 8.90 20.18
N ILE A 43 -19.50 9.26 19.03
CA ILE A 43 -19.57 8.38 17.85
C ILE A 43 -18.34 8.58 16.95
N LEU A 44 -17.98 9.83 16.66
CA LEU A 44 -16.92 10.17 15.71
C LEU A 44 -15.53 9.82 16.23
N ILE A 45 -15.26 9.99 17.53
CA ILE A 45 -13.93 9.67 18.09
C ILE A 45 -13.64 8.18 17.96
N PRO A 46 -14.47 7.24 18.44
CA PRO A 46 -14.22 5.83 18.22
C PRO A 46 -14.13 5.49 16.74
N TYR A 47 -15.09 5.96 15.92
CA TYR A 47 -15.07 5.71 14.48
C TYR A 47 -13.74 6.15 13.83
N PHE A 48 -13.25 7.34 14.17
CA PHE A 48 -11.97 7.84 13.69
C PHE A 48 -10.80 6.97 14.16
N LEU A 49 -10.74 6.59 15.45
CA LEU A 49 -9.67 5.75 15.97
C LEU A 49 -9.63 4.35 15.34
N PHE A 50 -10.79 3.77 15.04
CA PHE A 50 -10.90 2.49 14.33
C PHE A 50 -10.49 2.62 12.85
N THR A 51 -10.91 3.68 12.17
CA THR A 51 -10.65 3.87 10.73
C THR A 51 -9.26 4.40 10.43
N SER A 52 -8.63 5.14 11.35
CA SER A 52 -7.28 5.69 11.18
C SER A 52 -6.18 4.66 11.45
N GLY A 53 -6.51 3.45 11.90
CA GLY A 53 -5.51 2.46 12.32
C GLY A 53 -4.86 2.75 13.68
N PHE A 54 -5.39 3.69 14.48
CA PHE A 54 -4.81 4.02 15.80
C PHE A 54 -4.80 2.80 16.72
N LEU A 55 -5.89 2.02 16.72
CA LEU A 55 -5.96 0.82 17.55
C LEU A 55 -4.91 -0.23 17.14
N PHE A 56 -4.68 -0.40 15.84
CA PHE A 56 -3.65 -1.30 15.31
C PHE A 56 -2.25 -0.91 15.80
N GLU A 57 -1.98 0.39 15.79
CA GLU A 57 -0.70 0.93 16.25
C GLU A 57 -0.48 0.63 17.75
N VAL A 58 -1.50 0.89 18.57
CA VAL A 58 -1.43 0.68 20.03
C VAL A 58 -1.41 -0.81 20.41
N THR A 59 -2.15 -1.68 19.71
CA THR A 59 -2.22 -3.10 20.05
C THR A 59 -0.97 -3.88 19.65
N GLY A 60 -0.16 -3.34 18.74
CA GLY A 60 1.07 -4.01 18.32
C GLY A 60 0.84 -5.33 17.59
N SER A 61 -0.36 -5.62 17.09
CA SER A 61 -0.69 -6.92 16.48
C SER A 61 0.06 -7.15 15.17
N GLU A 62 0.90 -8.19 15.13
CA GLU A 62 1.65 -8.64 13.94
C GLU A 62 1.00 -9.85 13.25
N LEU A 63 0.04 -10.49 13.91
CA LEU A 63 -0.68 -11.65 13.39
C LEU A 63 -1.81 -11.18 12.48
N TYR A 64 -1.62 -11.22 11.16
CA TYR A 64 -2.75 -11.02 10.25
C TYR A 64 -2.78 -12.00 9.09
N GLY A 65 -3.96 -12.62 8.91
CA GLY A 65 -4.39 -13.18 7.64
C GLY A 65 -4.78 -12.06 6.66
N VAL A 66 -4.87 -12.39 5.37
CA VAL A 66 -5.15 -11.46 4.25
C VAL A 66 -6.38 -10.54 4.49
N TYR A 67 -7.31 -10.92 5.37
CA TYR A 67 -8.55 -10.17 5.66
C TYR A 67 -8.51 -9.28 6.90
N GLU A 68 -7.42 -9.28 7.65
CA GLU A 68 -7.31 -8.57 8.92
C GLU A 68 -6.30 -7.40 8.83
N ALA A 69 -5.79 -7.14 7.63
CA ALA A 69 -4.90 -6.02 7.37
C ALA A 69 -5.58 -4.68 7.74
N PRO A 70 -4.82 -3.74 8.34
CA PRO A 70 -5.33 -2.44 8.77
C PRO A 70 -5.95 -1.65 7.60
N SER A 71 -6.94 -0.81 7.91
CA SER A 71 -7.63 0.04 6.94
C SER A 71 -6.72 1.05 6.22
N SER A 72 -5.52 1.31 6.75
CA SER A 72 -4.56 2.26 6.19
C SER A 72 -3.20 1.58 5.92
N TRP A 73 -2.98 1.16 4.68
CA TRP A 73 -1.71 0.54 4.26
C TRP A 73 -0.51 1.46 4.48
N ALA A 74 -0.69 2.77 4.27
CA ALA A 74 0.38 3.77 4.44
C ALA A 74 0.87 3.90 5.89
N LEU A 75 -0.01 3.63 6.87
CA LEU A 75 0.36 3.70 8.29
C LEU A 75 0.91 2.37 8.81
N SER A 76 0.85 1.29 8.04
CA SER A 76 1.25 -0.04 8.52
C SER A 76 2.38 -0.65 7.71
N SER A 77 2.73 -0.06 6.56
CA SER A 77 3.80 -0.52 5.68
C SER A 77 5.19 -0.56 6.32
N TYR A 78 5.40 0.17 7.43
CA TYR A 78 6.67 0.13 8.15
C TYR A 78 6.79 -1.08 9.11
N ARG A 79 5.68 -1.76 9.42
CA ARG A 79 5.61 -2.95 10.30
C ARG A 79 5.18 -4.22 9.58
N LEU A 80 4.44 -4.07 8.49
CA LEU A 80 3.89 -5.16 7.70
C LEU A 80 4.42 -5.04 6.28
N ASP A 81 4.82 -6.16 5.71
CA ASP A 81 5.16 -6.21 4.29
C ASP A 81 3.89 -5.96 3.46
N MET A 82 3.89 -4.88 2.69
CA MET A 82 2.78 -4.44 1.86
C MET A 82 3.32 -3.96 0.51
N PRO A 83 2.48 -3.95 -0.55
CA PRO A 83 2.84 -3.41 -1.86
C PRO A 83 2.82 -1.86 -1.87
N VAL A 84 3.54 -1.25 -0.92
CA VAL A 84 3.75 0.19 -0.79
C VAL A 84 5.21 0.44 -1.06
N PHE A 85 5.52 1.04 -2.22
CA PHE A 85 6.89 1.21 -2.69
C PHE A 85 7.42 2.60 -2.37
N ASN A 86 8.68 2.68 -1.95
CA ASN A 86 9.35 3.96 -1.75
C ASN A 86 10.13 4.40 -3.01
N GLN A 87 10.60 5.66 -3.01
CA GLN A 87 11.28 6.23 -4.17
C GLN A 87 12.52 5.42 -4.60
N LYS A 88 13.26 4.85 -3.65
CA LYS A 88 14.47 4.08 -3.97
C LYS A 88 14.15 2.78 -4.70
N GLU A 89 13.04 2.13 -4.37
CA GLU A 89 12.59 0.93 -5.06
C GLU A 89 12.14 1.26 -6.48
N VAL A 90 11.44 2.38 -6.66
CA VAL A 90 11.05 2.91 -7.97
C VAL A 90 12.28 3.25 -8.81
N ASP A 91 13.28 3.94 -8.24
CA ASP A 91 14.52 4.29 -8.93
C ASP A 91 15.31 3.03 -9.35
N ALA A 92 15.32 1.99 -8.52
CA ALA A 92 15.94 0.71 -8.85
C ALA A 92 15.19 0.01 -9.99
N ALA A 93 13.85 0.00 -9.96
CA ALA A 93 13.05 -0.55 -11.04
C ALA A 93 13.35 0.17 -12.36
N PHE A 94 13.43 1.51 -12.37
CA PHE A 94 13.84 2.26 -13.57
C PHE A 94 15.25 1.93 -14.03
N TYR A 95 16.22 1.83 -13.10
CA TYR A 95 17.57 1.40 -13.45
C TYR A 95 17.59 0.02 -14.12
N LEU A 96 16.76 -0.91 -13.64
CA LEU A 96 16.63 -2.25 -14.24
C LEU A 96 16.10 -2.13 -15.67
N VAL A 97 15.04 -1.36 -15.88
CA VAL A 97 14.39 -1.18 -17.20
C VAL A 97 15.37 -0.63 -18.24
N GLU A 98 16.23 0.29 -17.84
CA GLU A 98 17.19 0.92 -18.76
C GLU A 98 18.35 0.01 -19.17
N ARG A 99 18.56 -1.11 -18.47
CA ARG A 99 19.85 -1.83 -18.51
C ARG A 99 19.75 -3.31 -18.81
N ILE A 100 18.57 -3.93 -18.68
CA ILE A 100 18.43 -5.36 -18.95
C ILE A 100 18.07 -5.63 -20.41
N ASP A 101 18.49 -6.81 -20.87
CA ASP A 101 18.04 -7.35 -22.14
C ASP A 101 16.58 -7.82 -22.04
N ASN A 102 15.79 -7.57 -23.09
CA ASN A 102 14.34 -7.82 -23.12
C ASN A 102 13.97 -9.31 -23.15
N GLU A 103 14.93 -10.22 -23.00
CA GLU A 103 14.70 -11.67 -23.03
C GLU A 103 14.93 -12.34 -21.67
N MET A 104 15.65 -11.71 -20.74
CA MET A 104 15.95 -12.31 -19.45
C MET A 104 14.81 -12.14 -18.43
N PRO A 105 14.43 -13.20 -17.70
CA PRO A 105 13.39 -13.10 -16.69
C PRO A 105 13.86 -12.29 -15.49
N VAL A 106 12.93 -11.57 -14.87
CA VAL A 106 13.17 -10.78 -13.65
C VAL A 106 12.33 -11.37 -12.53
N TYR A 107 12.99 -11.81 -11.46
CA TYR A 107 12.36 -12.37 -10.28
C TYR A 107 12.26 -11.33 -9.18
N GLY A 108 11.04 -11.14 -8.69
CA GLY A 108 10.76 -10.36 -7.48
C GLY A 108 10.00 -11.20 -6.48
N ASP A 109 10.02 -10.78 -5.21
CA ASP A 109 9.10 -11.31 -4.23
C ASP A 109 7.64 -10.92 -4.57
N GLU A 110 6.65 -11.45 -3.85
CA GLU A 110 5.23 -11.34 -4.23
C GLU A 110 4.75 -9.89 -4.37
N HIS A 111 5.29 -8.96 -3.58
CA HIS A 111 5.00 -7.54 -3.72
C HIS A 111 5.94 -6.84 -4.71
N GLY A 112 7.24 -7.15 -4.69
CA GLY A 112 8.24 -6.57 -5.58
C GLY A 112 7.95 -6.82 -7.04
N ARG A 113 7.43 -8.00 -7.38
CA ARG A 113 6.97 -8.29 -8.75
C ARG A 113 5.86 -7.33 -9.20
N LEU A 114 4.99 -6.85 -8.29
CA LEU A 114 3.90 -5.93 -8.64
C LEU A 114 4.42 -4.58 -9.13
N LEU A 115 5.52 -4.08 -8.53
CA LEU A 115 6.20 -2.86 -9.01
C LEU A 115 6.77 -3.05 -10.42
N LEU A 116 7.29 -4.24 -10.71
CA LEU A 116 7.96 -4.56 -11.97
C LEU A 116 6.99 -4.86 -13.11
N LEU A 117 5.79 -5.39 -12.81
CA LEU A 117 4.80 -5.77 -13.82
C LEU A 117 4.37 -4.63 -14.75
N GLU A 118 4.40 -3.40 -14.26
CA GLU A 118 4.08 -2.22 -15.07
C GLU A 118 5.12 -1.95 -16.17
N HIS A 119 6.35 -2.41 -15.98
CA HIS A 119 7.49 -2.07 -16.83
C HIS A 119 7.98 -3.25 -17.67
N PHE A 120 7.79 -4.48 -17.18
CA PHE A 120 8.32 -5.71 -17.78
C PHE A 120 7.15 -6.63 -18.18
N HIS A 121 6.64 -6.48 -19.40
CA HIS A 121 5.50 -7.25 -19.88
C HIS A 121 5.84 -8.73 -20.09
N GLY A 122 5.46 -9.58 -19.12
CA GLY A 122 5.56 -11.04 -19.21
C GLY A 122 6.91 -11.64 -18.80
N GLN A 123 7.92 -10.82 -18.54
CA GLN A 123 9.24 -11.27 -18.06
C GLN A 123 9.31 -11.39 -16.53
N VAL A 124 8.37 -10.78 -15.80
CA VAL A 124 8.37 -10.79 -14.34
C VAL A 124 7.83 -12.12 -13.81
N GLN A 125 8.62 -12.75 -12.96
CA GLN A 125 8.27 -13.96 -12.24
C GLN A 125 8.28 -13.72 -10.73
N SER A 126 7.51 -14.53 -10.00
CA SER A 126 7.59 -14.56 -8.54
C SER A 126 8.72 -15.48 -8.11
N ILE A 127 9.50 -15.06 -7.11
CA ILE A 127 10.40 -15.98 -6.41
C ILE A 127 9.56 -17.07 -5.74
N PRO A 128 9.84 -18.36 -5.99
CA PRO A 128 9.12 -19.46 -5.34
C PRO A 128 9.56 -19.60 -3.88
N ALA A 129 8.72 -20.24 -3.05
CA ALA A 129 9.05 -20.49 -1.64
C ALA A 129 10.31 -21.36 -1.43
N SER A 130 10.74 -22.12 -2.45
CA SER A 130 12.00 -22.86 -2.46
C SER A 130 13.24 -21.97 -2.63
N GLY A 131 13.07 -20.72 -3.07
CA GLY A 131 14.16 -19.84 -3.46
C GLY A 131 14.86 -20.25 -4.76
N GLU A 132 14.35 -21.26 -5.46
CA GLU A 132 14.92 -21.72 -6.74
C GLU A 132 14.64 -20.68 -7.83
N VAL A 133 15.68 -19.90 -8.15
CA VAL A 133 15.68 -18.94 -9.25
C VAL A 133 16.72 -19.39 -10.27
N PRO A 134 16.43 -19.39 -11.59
CA PRO A 134 17.40 -19.71 -12.62
C PRO A 134 18.65 -18.84 -12.53
N GLN A 135 19.82 -19.39 -12.89
CA GLN A 135 21.08 -18.64 -12.83
C GLN A 135 21.15 -17.53 -13.88
N ASP A 136 20.37 -17.64 -14.95
CA ASP A 136 20.24 -16.70 -16.06
C ASP A 136 19.05 -15.73 -15.85
N ALA A 137 18.84 -15.28 -14.62
CA ALA A 137 17.77 -14.37 -14.26
C ALA A 137 18.27 -13.16 -13.47
N TYR A 138 17.53 -12.06 -13.54
CA TYR A 138 17.70 -10.95 -12.60
C TYR A 138 16.88 -11.18 -11.34
N ILE A 139 17.38 -10.73 -10.21
CA ILE A 139 16.65 -10.72 -8.94
C ILE A 139 16.51 -9.29 -8.45
N PHE A 140 15.28 -8.89 -8.14
CA PHE A 140 14.94 -7.61 -7.58
C PHE A 140 14.55 -7.77 -6.11
N LEU A 141 15.31 -7.14 -5.22
CA LEU A 141 15.06 -7.11 -3.79
C LEU A 141 14.64 -5.69 -3.36
N ARG A 142 13.50 -5.62 -2.67
CA ARG A 142 12.95 -4.40 -2.06
C ARG A 142 13.63 -4.05 -0.75
N THR A 143 13.22 -2.92 -0.18
CA THR A 143 13.67 -2.43 1.14
C THR A 143 13.37 -3.46 2.20
N TRP A 144 12.15 -4.01 2.20
CA TRP A 144 11.75 -5.05 3.14
C TRP A 144 12.69 -6.25 3.10
N ASN A 145 13.03 -6.73 1.90
CA ASN A 145 13.89 -7.90 1.74
C ASN A 145 15.29 -7.66 2.29
N ILE A 146 15.84 -6.47 2.07
CA ILE A 146 17.17 -6.08 2.53
C ILE A 146 17.19 -5.87 4.04
N GLU A 147 16.19 -5.17 4.59
CA GLU A 147 16.17 -4.80 6.01
C GLU A 147 15.76 -5.95 6.93
N LYS A 148 14.80 -6.78 6.50
CA LYS A 148 14.30 -7.92 7.29
C LYS A 148 15.00 -9.23 6.97
N GLY A 149 15.71 -9.31 5.85
CA GLY A 149 16.38 -10.53 5.43
C GLY A 149 15.40 -11.62 4.99
N GLU A 150 14.22 -11.25 4.50
CA GLU A 150 13.17 -12.22 4.12
C GLU A 150 12.44 -11.80 2.85
N ILE A 151 11.88 -12.76 2.13
CA ILE A 151 11.06 -12.54 0.94
C ILE A 151 9.64 -13.00 1.17
N MET A 152 8.66 -12.24 0.65
CA MET A 152 7.28 -12.68 0.60
C MET A 152 7.08 -13.59 -0.60
N THR A 153 6.60 -14.81 -0.38
CA THR A 153 6.31 -15.79 -1.44
C THR A 153 4.88 -16.28 -1.33
N THR A 154 4.36 -16.83 -2.43
CA THR A 154 3.02 -17.46 -2.42
C THR A 154 3.18 -18.97 -2.50
N GLU A 155 2.67 -19.68 -1.48
CA GLU A 155 2.67 -21.13 -1.41
C GLU A 155 1.28 -21.67 -1.77
N ARG A 156 1.22 -22.60 -2.74
CA ARG A 156 -0.03 -23.29 -3.08
C ARG A 156 -0.28 -24.43 -2.11
N ARG A 157 -1.42 -24.39 -1.42
CA ARG A 157 -1.94 -25.50 -0.59
C ARG A 157 -3.25 -26.03 -1.16
N ILE A 158 -3.70 -27.16 -0.63
CA ILE A 158 -5.01 -27.77 -0.99
C ILE A 158 -6.15 -26.76 -0.77
N GLN A 159 -6.04 -25.89 0.22
CA GLN A 159 -7.07 -24.90 0.60
C GLN A 159 -6.90 -23.52 -0.07
N GLY A 160 -5.96 -23.39 -1.02
CA GLY A 160 -5.71 -22.14 -1.75
C GLY A 160 -4.28 -21.64 -1.63
N TRP A 161 -4.09 -20.38 -2.00
CA TRP A 161 -2.80 -19.69 -1.93
C TRP A 161 -2.61 -19.06 -0.56
N ARG A 162 -1.40 -19.17 0.00
CA ARG A 162 -1.02 -18.51 1.24
C ARG A 162 0.26 -17.71 1.05
N LEU A 163 0.24 -16.47 1.51
CA LEU A 163 1.43 -15.64 1.64
C LEU A 163 2.32 -16.14 2.77
N LYS A 164 3.61 -16.27 2.51
CA LYS A 164 4.59 -16.79 3.45
C LYS A 164 5.91 -16.04 3.30
N HIS A 165 6.41 -15.54 4.42
CA HIS A 165 7.79 -15.05 4.52
C HIS A 165 8.78 -16.21 4.56
N VAL A 166 9.83 -16.11 3.76
CA VAL A 166 10.96 -17.04 3.73
C VAL A 166 12.23 -16.25 4.01
N ASP A 167 12.99 -16.68 5.00
CA ASP A 167 14.27 -16.07 5.37
C ASP A 167 15.30 -16.30 4.25
N LEU A 168 15.94 -15.23 3.78
CA LEU A 168 16.96 -15.26 2.75
C LEU A 168 18.15 -16.14 3.14
N ALA A 169 18.46 -16.26 4.43
CA ALA A 169 19.50 -17.15 4.93
C ALA A 169 19.19 -18.64 4.70
N THR A 170 17.92 -18.99 4.50
CA THR A 170 17.49 -20.38 4.21
C THR A 170 17.51 -20.72 2.72
N VAL A 171 17.68 -19.73 1.85
CA VAL A 171 17.74 -19.88 0.39
C VAL A 171 19.03 -19.26 -0.20
N PRO A 172 20.23 -19.62 0.32
CA PRO A 172 21.47 -18.97 -0.08
C PRO A 172 21.80 -19.17 -1.57
N GLU A 173 21.37 -20.29 -2.15
CA GLU A 173 21.59 -20.60 -3.57
C GLU A 173 20.96 -19.58 -4.51
N MET A 174 19.84 -18.97 -4.09
CA MET A 174 19.19 -17.88 -4.82
C MET A 174 20.16 -16.71 -5.03
N LEU A 175 20.99 -16.40 -4.02
CA LEU A 175 21.91 -15.27 -4.04
C LEU A 175 23.31 -15.66 -4.56
N ASN A 176 23.74 -16.90 -4.32
CA ASN A 176 25.10 -17.36 -4.62
C ASN A 176 25.46 -17.31 -6.12
N GLY A 177 24.48 -17.55 -7.00
CA GLY A 177 24.65 -17.50 -8.46
C GLY A 177 24.67 -16.11 -9.06
N HIS A 178 24.42 -15.07 -8.25
CA HIS A 178 24.19 -13.72 -8.75
C HIS A 178 25.19 -12.72 -8.14
N GLU A 179 25.39 -11.59 -8.83
CA GLU A 179 26.17 -10.45 -8.37
C GLU A 179 25.32 -9.19 -8.24
N ILE A 180 25.58 -8.39 -7.22
CA ILE A 180 24.85 -7.12 -7.02
C ILE A 180 25.36 -6.10 -8.04
N ILE A 181 24.49 -5.71 -8.99
CA ILE A 181 24.80 -4.70 -10.01
C ILE A 181 24.21 -3.31 -9.69
N TYR A 182 23.32 -3.25 -8.69
CA TYR A 182 22.75 -2.00 -8.20
C TYR A 182 22.39 -2.12 -6.73
N ASN A 183 22.70 -1.08 -5.95
CA ASN A 183 22.32 -0.97 -4.55
C ASN A 183 22.24 0.51 -4.15
N ASN A 184 21.03 0.99 -3.80
CA ASN A 184 20.81 2.35 -3.32
C ASN A 184 20.36 2.41 -1.84
N ARG A 185 20.60 1.33 -1.08
CA ARG A 185 20.18 1.14 0.31
C ARG A 185 18.65 1.15 0.52
N GLY A 186 17.87 1.00 -0.54
CA GLY A 186 16.42 0.78 -0.48
C GLY A 186 15.98 -0.32 -1.45
N ALA A 187 16.76 -0.60 -2.47
CA ALA A 187 16.60 -1.78 -3.30
C ALA A 187 17.95 -2.28 -3.78
N GLN A 188 17.96 -3.56 -4.15
CA GLN A 188 19.09 -4.25 -4.73
C GLN A 188 18.65 -4.98 -5.99
N ILE A 189 19.53 -4.96 -6.99
CA ILE A 189 19.38 -5.77 -8.19
C ILE A 189 20.58 -6.69 -8.26
N LEU A 190 20.29 -7.97 -8.42
CA LEU A 190 21.28 -8.99 -8.66
C LEU A 190 21.14 -9.47 -10.11
N ALA A 191 22.28 -9.61 -10.79
CA ALA A 191 22.39 -10.13 -12.14
C ALA A 191 23.09 -11.49 -12.14
N PRO A 192 22.91 -12.30 -13.20
CA PRO A 192 23.69 -13.52 -13.40
C PRO A 192 25.19 -13.26 -13.30
N ARG A 193 25.95 -14.08 -12.57
CA ARG A 193 27.42 -14.05 -12.66
C ARG A 193 27.88 -14.61 -14.00
N GLN A 194 28.80 -13.89 -14.66
CA GLN A 194 29.48 -14.34 -15.88
C GLN A 194 30.61 -15.32 -15.58
#